data_AF-A0A7W0SK29-F1
#
_entry.id   AF-A0A7W0SK29-F1
#
_cell.length_a   1.000
_cell.length_b   1.000
_cell.length_c   1.000
_cell.angle_alpha   90.00
_cell.angle_beta   90.00
_cell.angle_gamma   90.00
#
_symmetry.space_group_name_H-M   'P 1'
#
loop_
_entity.id
_entity.type
_entity.pdbx_description
1 polymer ?
#
loop_
_entity_poly.entity_id
_entity_poly.type
_entity_poly.pdbx_seq_one_letter_code
_entity_poly.pdbx_strand_id
1 'polypeptide(L)'
;MNSDELYSPTFHATGSDESGVEPADFHILNEKLEIPSLPGLIDRPRLEDLLRRSIDQFPATLISGRVGTGKTAISAAFARTLEHAAWYSVESSDIEWHVFAHYFAASVLRAGGSEVDPHSLVPEAGVPSQSVMATFLTNVFAEAETLLLHEPLLIVLDGVHHLFDAGWFGEFFALLLSSLPDNGNLLLLCRSKPPNPLWRLRSKQQ
;
A
#
# COMPACT_ATOMS: atom_id res chain seq x y z
N MET A 1 38.17 31.75 -64.88
CA MET A 1 37.02 31.03 -65.47
C MET A 1 36.39 30.25 -64.33
N ASN A 2 35.21 30.68 -63.89
CA ASN A 2 34.33 30.08 -62.86
C ASN A 2 34.31 28.55 -62.93
N SER A 3 34.53 27.78 -61.85
CA SER A 3 33.73 27.62 -60.61
C SER A 3 32.46 26.80 -60.83
N ASP A 4 32.43 25.59 -60.27
CA ASP A 4 31.37 25.11 -59.37
C ASP A 4 31.79 23.76 -58.75
N GLU A 5 32.39 23.86 -57.57
CA GLU A 5 32.43 22.82 -56.55
C GLU A 5 31.03 22.67 -55.95
N LEU A 6 30.49 21.46 -55.93
CA LEU A 6 29.31 21.13 -55.12
C LEU A 6 29.70 20.13 -54.02
N TYR A 7 30.15 20.71 -52.92
CA TYR A 7 29.68 20.51 -51.55
C TYR A 7 29.14 19.09 -51.20
N SER A 8 30.01 18.28 -50.60
CA SER A 8 29.60 17.22 -49.66
C SER A 8 29.98 17.68 -48.25
N PRO A 9 29.04 17.86 -47.31
CA PRO A 9 29.39 18.09 -45.93
C PRO A 9 29.65 16.74 -45.24
N THR A 10 30.90 16.51 -44.90
CA THR A 10 31.30 15.62 -43.80
C THR A 10 30.80 16.23 -42.50
N PHE A 11 29.87 15.56 -41.80
CA PHE A 11 29.51 15.94 -40.44
C PHE A 11 30.36 15.13 -39.45
N HIS A 12 31.32 15.81 -38.80
CA HIS A 12 31.94 15.37 -37.57
C HIS A 12 31.31 16.11 -36.38
N ALA A 13 30.80 15.31 -35.44
CA ALA A 13 30.65 15.49 -33.98
C ALA A 13 30.05 16.78 -33.39
N THR A 14 28.92 16.59 -32.69
CA THR A 14 28.60 17.09 -31.33
C THR A 14 27.40 16.26 -30.86
N GLY A 15 27.46 15.43 -29.81
CA GLY A 15 27.67 15.86 -28.44
C GLY A 15 26.33 16.23 -27.80
N SER A 16 25.84 15.33 -26.94
CA SER A 16 24.89 15.54 -25.82
C SER A 16 23.53 16.19 -26.11
N ASP A 17 22.46 15.40 -26.00
CA ASP A 17 21.69 15.38 -24.75
C ASP A 17 20.80 14.13 -24.71
N GLU A 18 21.35 13.03 -24.19
CA GLU A 18 20.55 12.00 -23.54
C GLU A 18 20.06 12.61 -22.21
N SER A 19 19.02 13.43 -22.25
CA SER A 19 18.24 13.69 -21.05
C SER A 19 17.27 12.53 -20.86
N GLY A 20 17.84 11.34 -20.59
CA GLY A 20 17.11 10.31 -19.86
C GLY A 20 16.75 10.92 -18.52
N VAL A 21 15.48 11.29 -18.36
CA VAL A 21 14.95 11.58 -17.03
C VAL A 21 14.95 10.23 -16.33
N GLU A 22 16.02 9.95 -15.59
CA GLU A 22 16.02 8.91 -14.56
C GLU A 22 14.72 9.09 -13.76
N PRO A 23 13.82 8.10 -13.73
CA PRO A 23 12.60 8.22 -12.94
C PRO A 23 13.04 8.56 -11.53
N ALA A 24 12.42 9.60 -10.94
CA ALA A 24 12.79 10.04 -9.59
C ALA A 24 12.76 8.83 -8.66
N ASP A 25 13.93 8.38 -8.21
CA ASP A 25 14.10 7.18 -7.39
C ASP A 25 13.26 7.31 -6.12
N PHE A 26 12.11 6.65 -6.09
CA PHE A 26 11.27 6.61 -4.90
C PHE A 26 11.91 5.65 -3.90
N HIS A 27 12.47 6.16 -2.80
CA HIS A 27 13.11 5.30 -1.81
C HIS A 27 12.11 4.78 -0.76
N ILE A 28 11.96 3.44 -0.69
CA ILE A 28 11.13 2.79 0.32
C ILE A 28 11.83 2.80 1.69
N LEU A 29 11.14 3.34 2.69
CA LEU A 29 11.54 3.31 4.10
C LEU A 29 11.00 2.05 4.78
N ASN A 30 11.91 1.17 5.22
CA ASN A 30 11.54 -0.11 5.82
C ASN A 30 10.81 0.03 7.15
N GLU A 31 11.07 1.09 7.92
CA GLU A 31 10.43 1.35 9.21
C GLU A 31 8.91 1.50 9.08
N LYS A 32 8.44 1.98 7.92
CA LYS A 32 7.01 2.09 7.62
C LYS A 32 6.39 0.73 7.35
N LEU A 33 7.19 -0.26 6.92
CA LEU A 33 6.75 -1.58 6.52
C LEU A 33 6.92 -2.65 7.60
N GLU A 34 7.62 -2.32 8.70
CA GLU A 34 7.84 -3.24 9.81
C GLU A 34 6.68 -3.24 10.80
N ILE A 35 6.34 -4.43 11.30
CA ILE A 35 5.40 -4.56 12.41
C ILE A 35 6.07 -3.95 13.65
N PRO A 36 5.50 -2.88 14.28
CA PRO A 36 6.18 -2.15 15.35
C PRO A 36 6.40 -2.99 16.60
N SER A 37 7.64 -3.13 17.06
CA SER A 37 7.99 -3.85 18.29
C SER A 37 7.76 -2.95 19.51
N LEU A 38 6.79 -3.31 20.35
CA LEU A 38 6.34 -2.48 21.46
C LEU A 38 6.63 -3.19 22.79
N PRO A 39 7.71 -2.84 23.50
CA PRO A 39 8.02 -3.45 24.79
C PRO A 39 6.96 -3.07 25.84
N GLY A 40 6.69 -3.97 26.77
CA GLY A 40 5.77 -3.71 27.88
C GLY A 40 4.29 -3.68 27.48
N LEU A 41 3.92 -4.38 26.40
CA LEU A 41 2.52 -4.66 26.06
C LEU A 41 1.82 -5.33 27.25
N ILE A 42 0.69 -4.74 27.67
CA ILE A 42 -0.21 -5.36 28.63
C ILE A 42 -1.11 -6.30 27.85
N ASP A 43 -1.18 -7.57 28.27
CA ASP A 43 -2.09 -8.55 27.67
C ASP A 43 -3.53 -8.05 27.72
N ARG A 44 -4.23 -8.13 26.57
CA ARG A 44 -5.65 -7.78 26.48
C ARG A 44 -6.44 -8.91 25.80
N PRO A 45 -6.52 -10.10 26.41
CA PRO A 45 -7.09 -11.29 25.76
C PRO A 45 -8.50 -11.07 25.21
N ARG A 46 -9.34 -10.35 25.96
CA ARG A 46 -10.71 -10.02 25.53
C ARG A 46 -10.75 -9.22 24.22
N LEU A 47 -9.84 -8.27 24.04
CA LEU A 47 -9.79 -7.46 22.82
C LEU A 47 -9.11 -8.22 21.68
N GLU A 48 -8.11 -9.04 21.99
CA GLU A 48 -7.44 -9.90 21.01
C GLU A 48 -8.43 -10.91 20.42
N ASP A 49 -9.23 -11.55 21.28
CA ASP A 49 -10.30 -12.45 20.85
C ASP A 49 -11.37 -11.74 20.03
N LEU A 50 -11.69 -10.48 20.38
CA LEU A 50 -12.64 -9.67 19.61
C LEU A 50 -12.09 -9.34 18.22
N LEU A 51 -10.80 -8.99 18.13
CA LEU A 51 -10.12 -8.71 16.87
C LEU A 51 -10.06 -9.97 16.01
N ARG A 52 -9.66 -11.11 16.59
CA ARG A 52 -9.61 -12.40 15.90
C ARG A 52 -10.96 -12.76 15.30
N ARG A 53 -12.04 -12.75 16.10
CA ARG A 53 -13.40 -13.02 15.62
C ARG A 53 -13.84 -12.06 14.51
N SER A 54 -13.45 -10.79 14.58
CA SER A 54 -13.79 -9.80 13.55
C SER A 54 -13.08 -10.11 12.23
N ILE A 55 -11.79 -10.48 12.29
CA ILE A 55 -10.99 -10.85 11.13
C ILE A 55 -11.49 -12.15 10.51
N ASP A 56 -11.81 -13.16 11.33
CA ASP A 56 -12.34 -14.44 10.85
C ASP A 56 -13.72 -14.29 10.18
N GLN A 57 -14.52 -13.30 10.59
CA GLN A 57 -15.89 -13.12 10.12
C GLN A 57 -16.01 -12.12 8.95
N PHE A 58 -15.10 -11.16 8.84
CA PHE A 58 -15.22 -10.05 7.90
C PHE A 58 -13.92 -9.85 7.10
N PRO A 59 -14.02 -9.56 5.78
CA PRO A 59 -12.84 -9.31 4.95
C PRO A 59 -12.09 -8.03 5.37
N ALA A 60 -12.76 -7.11 6.06
CA ALA A 60 -12.13 -5.90 6.58
C ALA A 60 -12.62 -5.53 7.98
N THR A 61 -11.66 -5.16 8.83
CA THR A 61 -11.88 -4.70 10.21
C THR A 61 -11.29 -3.31 10.39
N LEU A 62 -12.05 -2.41 11.03
CA LEU A 62 -11.61 -1.06 11.38
C LEU A 62 -11.47 -0.91 12.89
N ILE A 63 -10.28 -0.52 13.36
CA ILE A 63 -10.06 -0.09 14.74
C ILE A 63 -9.91 1.44 14.76
N SER A 64 -10.86 2.10 15.41
CA SER A 64 -10.85 3.55 15.60
C SER A 64 -10.70 3.92 17.07
N GLY A 65 -10.00 5.02 17.35
CA GLY A 65 -9.81 5.49 18.72
C GLY A 65 -8.73 6.55 18.85
N ARG A 66 -8.73 7.28 19.97
CA ARG A 66 -7.76 8.37 20.22
C ARG A 66 -6.31 7.87 20.27
N VAL A 67 -5.35 8.80 20.27
CA VAL A 67 -3.95 8.49 20.55
C VAL A 67 -3.83 7.83 21.94
N GLY A 68 -2.89 6.89 22.08
CA GLY A 68 -2.61 6.22 23.36
C GLY A 68 -3.58 5.10 23.75
N THR A 69 -4.63 4.81 22.95
CA THR A 69 -5.58 3.73 23.28
C THR A 69 -5.03 2.31 23.05
N GLY A 70 -3.88 2.20 22.39
CA GLY A 70 -3.22 0.93 22.10
C GLY A 70 -3.69 0.21 20.83
N LYS A 71 -4.18 0.94 19.81
CA LYS A 71 -4.59 0.36 18.51
C LYS A 71 -3.42 -0.35 17.81
N THR A 72 -2.33 0.39 17.58
CA THR A 72 -1.08 -0.15 17.02
C THR A 72 -0.58 -1.33 17.85
N ALA A 73 -0.61 -1.19 19.17
CA ALA A 73 -0.21 -2.24 20.12
C ALA A 73 -0.94 -3.57 19.91
N ILE A 74 -2.28 -3.57 19.93
CA ILE A 74 -3.06 -4.80 19.77
C ILE A 74 -2.95 -5.37 18.36
N SER A 75 -2.95 -4.52 17.34
CA SER A 75 -2.84 -4.94 15.95
C SER A 75 -1.46 -5.53 15.64
N ALA A 76 -0.40 -4.95 16.19
CA ALA A 76 0.96 -5.46 16.04
C ALA A 76 1.16 -6.77 16.81
N ALA A 77 0.55 -6.92 17.99
CA ALA A 77 0.54 -8.19 18.72
C ALA A 77 -0.17 -9.29 17.91
N PHE A 78 -1.35 -8.99 17.36
CA PHE A 78 -2.11 -9.92 16.52
C PHE A 78 -1.37 -10.27 15.22
N ALA A 79 -0.86 -9.28 14.48
CA ALA A 79 -0.16 -9.49 13.21
C ALA A 79 1.05 -10.43 13.35
N ARG A 80 1.77 -10.38 14.49
CA ARG A 80 2.88 -11.30 14.79
C ARG A 80 2.48 -12.74 15.03
N THR A 81 1.20 -13.01 15.27
CA THR A 81 0.70 -14.38 15.40
C THR A 81 0.46 -15.06 14.05
N LEU A 82 0.56 -14.30 12.96
CA LEU A 82 0.37 -14.78 11.60
C LEU A 82 1.71 -14.95 10.89
N GLU A 83 1.77 -15.89 9.97
CA GLU A 83 2.92 -16.11 9.11
C GLU A 83 3.06 -14.97 8.08
N HIS A 84 1.95 -14.54 7.49
CA HIS A 84 1.92 -13.48 6.49
C HIS A 84 1.13 -12.27 6.96
N ALA A 85 1.85 -11.20 7.30
CA ALA A 85 1.28 -9.93 7.67
C ALA A 85 2.00 -8.78 6.96
N ALA A 86 1.30 -8.12 6.04
CA ALA A 86 1.74 -6.87 5.44
C ALA A 86 1.43 -5.73 6.40
N TRP A 87 2.44 -4.93 6.75
CA TRP A 87 2.26 -3.75 7.57
C TRP A 87 2.62 -2.50 6.78
N TYR A 88 1.81 -1.46 6.91
CA TYR A 88 2.11 -0.13 6.40
C TYR A 88 1.66 0.94 7.39
N SER A 89 2.65 1.59 8.02
CA SER A 89 2.49 2.80 8.82
C SER A 89 2.35 4.01 7.90
N VAL A 90 1.11 4.45 7.73
CA VAL A 90 0.72 5.55 6.85
C VAL A 90 0.94 6.90 7.56
N GLU A 91 1.53 7.83 6.82
CA GLU A 91 1.83 9.19 7.26
C GLU A 91 1.21 10.23 6.31
N SER A 92 1.21 11.51 6.71
CA SER A 92 0.67 12.59 5.87
C SER A 92 1.45 12.82 4.57
N SER A 93 2.72 12.43 4.52
CA SER A 93 3.54 12.47 3.30
C SER A 93 3.05 11.52 2.21
N ASP A 94 2.19 10.56 2.57
CA ASP A 94 1.79 9.46 1.70
C ASP A 94 0.48 9.73 0.97
N ILE A 95 -0.01 10.98 1.02
CA ILE A 95 -1.29 11.38 0.43
C ILE A 95 -1.27 11.28 -1.11
N GLU A 96 -0.10 11.43 -1.72
CA GLU A 96 0.07 11.30 -3.16
C GLU A 96 -0.02 9.84 -3.58
N TRP A 97 -0.81 9.56 -4.62
CA TRP A 97 -1.10 8.20 -5.08
C TRP A 97 0.17 7.36 -5.28
N HIS A 98 1.14 7.91 -6.00
CA HIS A 98 2.37 7.19 -6.31
C HIS A 98 3.12 6.78 -5.04
N VAL A 99 3.21 7.66 -4.03
CA VAL A 99 3.85 7.34 -2.74
C VAL A 99 3.10 6.23 -2.03
N PHE A 100 1.77 6.36 -1.92
CA PHE A 100 0.94 5.35 -1.28
C PHE A 100 1.04 3.99 -1.98
N ALA A 101 0.95 3.96 -3.31
CA ALA A 101 0.97 2.75 -4.11
C ALA A 101 2.30 1.99 -3.97
N HIS A 102 3.44 2.69 -3.94
CA HIS A 102 4.75 2.06 -3.71
C HIS A 102 4.82 1.38 -2.34
N TYR A 103 4.46 2.09 -1.26
CA TYR A 103 4.49 1.48 0.07
C TYR A 103 3.45 0.36 0.23
N PHE A 104 2.26 0.51 -0.36
CA PHE A 104 1.24 -0.54 -0.36
C PHE A 104 1.75 -1.81 -1.05
N ALA A 105 2.24 -1.69 -2.29
CA ALA A 105 2.81 -2.82 -3.02
C ALA A 105 3.98 -3.44 -2.26
N ALA A 106 4.92 -2.63 -1.78
CA ALA A 106 6.07 -3.11 -1.02
C ALA A 106 5.67 -3.86 0.26
N SER A 107 4.66 -3.38 1.00
CA SER A 107 4.16 -4.06 2.19
C SER A 107 3.59 -5.45 1.89
N VAL A 108 2.81 -5.57 0.82
CA VAL A 108 2.13 -6.81 0.42
C VAL A 108 3.11 -7.82 -0.16
N LEU A 109 3.99 -7.37 -1.07
CA LEU A 109 5.03 -8.19 -1.68
C LEU A 109 6.00 -8.73 -0.61
N ARG A 110 6.41 -7.89 0.35
CA ARG A 110 7.26 -8.30 1.47
C ARG A 110 6.60 -9.40 2.31
N ALA A 111 5.30 -9.30 2.59
CA ALA A 111 4.59 -10.29 3.39
C ALA A 111 4.47 -11.67 2.69
N GLY A 112 4.39 -11.67 1.35
CA GLY A 112 4.46 -12.88 0.54
C GLY A 112 5.88 -13.40 0.29
N GLY A 113 6.93 -12.70 0.74
CA GLY A 113 8.32 -13.07 0.46
C GLY A 113 8.74 -12.86 -1.00
N SER A 114 8.08 -11.96 -1.71
CA SER A 114 8.38 -11.66 -3.12
C SER A 114 9.69 -10.90 -3.28
N GLU A 115 10.45 -11.27 -4.32
CA GLU A 115 11.62 -10.53 -4.80
C GLU A 115 11.27 -9.51 -5.91
N VAL A 116 9.98 -9.43 -6.30
CA VAL A 116 9.51 -8.46 -7.29
C VAL A 116 9.76 -7.05 -6.79
N ASP A 117 10.36 -6.23 -7.65
CA ASP A 117 10.53 -4.81 -7.38
C ASP A 117 9.16 -4.10 -7.34
N PRO A 118 8.74 -3.51 -6.20
CA PRO A 118 7.49 -2.78 -6.11
C PRO A 118 7.37 -1.65 -7.15
N HIS A 119 8.48 -1.06 -7.59
CA HIS A 119 8.48 -0.02 -8.64
C HIS A 119 7.91 -0.51 -9.96
N SER A 120 8.06 -1.79 -10.27
CA SER A 120 7.54 -2.39 -11.52
C SER A 120 6.02 -2.49 -11.56
N LEU A 121 5.36 -2.42 -10.40
CA LEU A 121 3.90 -2.56 -10.28
C LEU A 121 3.18 -1.22 -10.17
N VAL A 122 3.90 -0.13 -9.88
CA VAL A 122 3.32 1.18 -9.63
C VAL A 122 3.27 2.00 -10.92
N PRO A 123 2.08 2.46 -11.34
CA PRO A 123 1.93 3.37 -12.47
C PRO A 123 2.65 4.71 -12.23
N GLU A 124 3.02 5.40 -13.33
CA GLU A 124 3.63 6.73 -13.27
C GLU A 124 2.78 7.77 -12.50
N ALA A 125 3.44 8.85 -12.07
CA ALA A 125 2.88 9.88 -11.19
C ALA A 125 1.60 10.55 -11.72
N GLY A 126 0.67 10.83 -10.83
CA GLY A 126 -0.60 11.52 -11.11
C GLY A 126 -1.76 10.98 -10.27
N VAL A 127 -2.94 11.59 -10.42
CA VAL A 127 -4.18 11.02 -9.88
C VAL A 127 -4.59 9.85 -10.79
N PRO A 128 -4.65 8.61 -10.27
CA PRO A 128 -4.94 7.44 -11.09
C PRO A 128 -6.42 7.43 -11.49
N SER A 129 -6.72 6.85 -12.65
CA SER A 129 -8.10 6.48 -12.97
C SER A 129 -8.50 5.22 -12.19
N GLN A 130 -9.81 4.94 -12.15
CA GLN A 130 -10.34 3.69 -11.60
C GLN A 130 -9.66 2.44 -12.17
N SER A 131 -9.47 2.40 -13.48
CA SER A 131 -8.87 1.26 -14.17
C SER A 131 -7.42 1.06 -13.76
N VAL A 132 -6.67 2.16 -13.57
CA VAL A 132 -5.28 2.12 -13.10
C VAL A 132 -5.20 1.56 -11.69
N MET A 133 -6.08 2.00 -10.78
CA MET A 133 -6.15 1.45 -9.42
C MET A 133 -6.55 -0.03 -9.39
N ALA A 134 -7.51 -0.43 -10.23
CA ALA A 134 -7.94 -1.82 -10.34
C ALA A 134 -6.82 -2.72 -10.88
N THR A 135 -6.13 -2.31 -11.95
CA THR A 135 -4.98 -3.04 -12.49
C THR A 135 -3.85 -3.13 -11.46
N PHE A 136 -3.56 -2.05 -10.74
CA PHE A 136 -2.57 -2.06 -9.66
C PHE A 136 -2.89 -3.12 -8.60
N LEU A 137 -4.13 -3.15 -8.09
CA LEU A 137 -4.56 -4.14 -7.09
C LEU A 137 -4.48 -5.57 -7.63
N THR A 138 -4.95 -5.81 -8.85
CA THR A 138 -4.87 -7.12 -9.51
C THR A 138 -3.43 -7.60 -9.60
N ASN A 139 -2.50 -6.74 -10.02
CA ASN A 139 -1.10 -7.12 -10.18
C ASN A 139 -0.45 -7.42 -8.81
N VAL A 140 -0.65 -6.55 -7.82
CA VAL A 140 -0.09 -6.74 -6.47
C VAL A 140 -0.61 -8.03 -5.83
N PHE A 141 -1.91 -8.31 -5.94
CA PHE A 141 -2.48 -9.53 -5.35
C PHE A 141 -2.14 -10.79 -6.12
N ALA A 142 -2.04 -10.76 -7.46
CA ALA A 142 -1.61 -11.93 -8.23
C ALA A 142 -0.17 -12.36 -7.86
N GLU A 143 0.74 -11.41 -7.68
CA GLU A 143 2.10 -11.69 -7.21
C GLU A 143 2.10 -12.27 -5.78
N ALA A 144 1.30 -11.70 -4.88
CA ALA A 144 1.21 -12.20 -3.51
C ALA A 144 0.58 -13.60 -3.43
N GLU A 145 -0.55 -13.84 -4.10
CA GLU A 145 -1.25 -15.13 -4.09
C GLU A 145 -0.38 -16.28 -4.58
N THR A 146 0.44 -16.03 -5.62
CA THR A 146 1.35 -17.04 -6.18
C THR A 146 2.35 -17.56 -5.15
N LEU A 147 2.79 -16.68 -4.24
CA LEU A 147 3.79 -17.00 -3.22
C LEU A 147 3.17 -17.51 -1.92
N LEU A 148 1.98 -17.02 -1.58
CA LEU A 148 1.27 -17.38 -0.36
C LEU A 148 0.67 -18.79 -0.40
N LEU A 149 0.51 -19.41 -1.58
CA LEU A 149 -0.05 -20.76 -1.72
C LEU A 149 -1.41 -20.95 -1.01
N HIS A 150 -2.25 -19.90 -1.03
CA HIS A 150 -3.52 -19.80 -0.30
C HIS A 150 -3.42 -19.65 1.23
N GLU A 151 -2.25 -19.40 1.81
CA GLU A 151 -2.15 -19.06 3.23
C GLU A 151 -2.79 -17.69 3.54
N PRO A 152 -3.34 -17.48 4.75
CA PRO A 152 -3.97 -16.22 5.13
C PRO A 152 -3.01 -15.04 5.10
N LEU A 153 -3.43 -13.93 4.48
CA LEU A 153 -2.69 -12.66 4.45
C LEU A 153 -3.46 -11.58 5.22
N LEU A 154 -2.83 -11.02 6.26
CA LEU A 154 -3.34 -9.82 6.91
C LEU A 154 -2.63 -8.57 6.36
N ILE A 155 -3.39 -7.62 5.84
CA ILE A 155 -2.90 -6.30 5.42
C ILE A 155 -3.29 -5.26 6.47
N VAL A 156 -2.30 -4.68 7.14
CA VAL A 156 -2.51 -3.66 8.18
C VAL A 156 -2.10 -2.28 7.67
N LEU A 157 -3.06 -1.35 7.62
CA LEU A 157 -2.80 0.05 7.37
C LEU A 157 -2.95 0.85 8.67
N ASP A 158 -1.84 1.22 9.30
CA ASP A 158 -1.84 2.01 10.53
C ASP A 158 -1.78 3.50 10.22
N GLY A 159 -2.82 4.24 10.53
CA GLY A 159 -2.85 5.69 10.33
C GLY A 159 -3.64 6.15 9.10
N VAL A 160 -4.56 5.36 8.57
CA VAL A 160 -5.33 5.67 7.33
C VAL A 160 -6.05 7.01 7.30
N HIS A 161 -6.30 7.62 8.46
CA HIS A 161 -6.81 9.00 8.55
C HIS A 161 -5.95 10.06 7.85
N HIS A 162 -4.67 9.80 7.61
CA HIS A 162 -3.79 10.66 6.83
C HIS A 162 -4.18 10.74 5.34
N LEU A 163 -4.96 9.77 4.85
CA LEU A 163 -5.33 9.65 3.45
C LEU A 163 -6.76 10.12 3.16
N PHE A 164 -7.52 10.53 4.19
CA PHE A 164 -8.95 10.84 4.04
C PHE A 164 -9.25 11.97 3.05
N ASP A 165 -8.32 12.90 2.89
CA ASP A 165 -8.44 14.03 1.96
C ASP A 165 -7.81 13.74 0.59
N ALA A 166 -7.28 12.53 0.37
CA ALA A 166 -6.71 12.15 -0.92
C ALA A 166 -7.82 11.93 -1.96
N GLY A 167 -7.68 12.53 -3.15
CA GLY A 167 -8.69 12.44 -4.21
C GLY A 167 -9.01 11.00 -4.67
N TRP A 168 -8.05 10.10 -4.55
CA TRP A 168 -8.17 8.67 -4.92
C TRP A 168 -8.75 7.80 -3.79
N PHE A 169 -8.82 8.29 -2.55
CA PHE A 169 -9.12 7.47 -1.35
C PHE A 169 -10.41 6.68 -1.48
N GLY A 170 -11.51 7.35 -1.84
CA GLY A 170 -12.83 6.73 -1.82
C GLY A 170 -12.95 5.60 -2.85
N GLU A 171 -12.37 5.80 -4.03
CA GLU A 171 -12.41 4.84 -5.12
C GLU A 171 -11.44 3.67 -4.89
N PHE A 172 -10.20 3.97 -4.48
CA PHE A 172 -9.21 2.95 -4.15
C PHE A 172 -9.70 1.99 -3.07
N PHE A 173 -10.22 2.51 -1.94
CA PHE A 173 -10.68 1.64 -0.85
C PHE A 173 -11.95 0.86 -1.20
N ALA A 174 -12.79 1.37 -2.11
CA ALA A 174 -13.91 0.59 -2.63
C ALA A 174 -13.43 -0.59 -3.49
N LEU A 175 -12.47 -0.34 -4.38
CA LEU A 175 -11.84 -1.39 -5.19
C LEU A 175 -11.09 -2.40 -4.33
N LEU A 176 -10.25 -1.94 -3.40
CA LEU A 176 -9.48 -2.78 -2.50
C LEU A 176 -10.37 -3.78 -1.77
N LEU A 177 -11.48 -3.33 -1.18
CA LEU A 177 -12.42 -4.21 -0.48
C LEU A 177 -13.08 -5.26 -1.39
N SER A 178 -13.28 -4.95 -2.67
CA SER A 178 -13.83 -5.90 -3.66
C SER A 178 -12.78 -6.80 -4.31
N SER A 179 -11.49 -6.45 -4.18
CA SER A 179 -10.37 -7.14 -4.81
C SER A 179 -9.53 -7.95 -3.82
N LEU A 180 -9.90 -7.97 -2.53
CA LEU A 180 -9.19 -8.81 -1.56
C LEU A 180 -9.25 -10.29 -1.97
N PRO A 181 -8.13 -11.03 -1.84
CA PRO A 181 -8.13 -12.48 -2.03
C PRO A 181 -9.04 -13.17 -1.01
N ASP A 182 -9.48 -14.39 -1.31
CA ASP A 182 -10.41 -15.15 -0.44
C ASP A 182 -9.87 -15.33 1.00
N ASN A 183 -8.55 -15.46 1.14
CA ASN A 183 -7.85 -15.58 2.43
C ASN A 183 -7.16 -14.27 2.84
N GLY A 184 -7.58 -13.14 2.26
CA GLY A 184 -7.08 -11.80 2.56
C GLY A 184 -7.95 -11.06 3.56
N ASN A 185 -7.33 -10.51 4.60
CA ASN A 185 -7.98 -9.64 5.56
C ASN A 185 -7.35 -8.25 5.57
N LEU A 186 -8.18 -7.21 5.60
CA LEU A 186 -7.74 -5.83 5.73
C LEU A 186 -8.01 -5.29 7.13
N LEU A 187 -6.98 -4.81 7.82
CA LEU A 187 -7.07 -4.18 9.12
C LEU A 187 -6.67 -2.70 9.04
N LEU A 188 -7.64 -1.82 9.27
CA LEU A 188 -7.47 -0.37 9.17
C LEU A 188 -7.42 0.25 10.56
N LEU A 189 -6.38 1.03 10.85
CA LEU A 189 -6.28 1.78 12.11
C LEU A 189 -6.40 3.28 11.85
N CYS A 190 -7.33 3.94 12.54
CA CYS A 190 -7.53 5.38 12.41
C CYS A 190 -7.75 6.08 13.76
N ARG A 191 -7.44 7.38 13.81
CA ARG A 191 -7.59 8.20 15.02
C ARG A 191 -8.93 8.93 15.11
N SER A 192 -9.68 8.99 14.01
CA SER A 192 -10.92 9.75 13.84
C SER A 192 -12.03 8.89 13.22
N LYS A 193 -13.26 9.42 13.18
CA LYS A 193 -14.37 8.77 12.49
C LYS A 193 -14.04 8.73 10.99
N PRO A 194 -14.05 7.56 10.34
CA PRO A 194 -13.65 7.47 8.94
C PRO A 194 -14.72 8.07 8.01
N PRO A 195 -14.33 8.61 6.84
CA PRO A 195 -15.24 9.06 5.81
C PRO A 195 -15.89 7.88 5.06
N ASN A 196 -16.75 8.20 4.10
CA ASN A 196 -17.23 7.25 3.09
C ASN A 196 -16.05 6.84 2.18
N PRO A 197 -15.82 5.54 1.85
CA PRO A 197 -16.63 4.32 2.05
C PRO A 197 -16.40 3.53 3.33
N LEU A 198 -15.37 3.86 4.11
CA LEU A 198 -15.02 3.10 5.30
C LEU A 198 -16.09 3.12 6.41
N TRP A 199 -17.00 4.10 6.43
CA TRP A 199 -18.18 4.07 7.31
C TRP A 199 -19.05 2.81 7.17
N ARG A 200 -19.05 2.15 5.99
CA ARG A 200 -19.82 0.92 5.73
C ARG A 200 -19.20 -0.30 6.39
N LEU A 201 -17.91 -0.24 6.76
CA LEU A 201 -17.23 -1.28 7.55
C LEU A 201 -17.73 -1.32 9.00
N ARG A 202 -18.59 -0.38 9.41
CA ARG A 202 -19.31 -0.49 10.67
C ARG A 202 -20.30 -1.64 10.53
N SER A 203 -20.01 -2.75 11.19
CA SER A 203 -21.01 -3.76 11.49
C SER A 203 -22.26 -3.06 12.01
N LYS A 204 -23.40 -3.29 11.36
CA LYS A 204 -24.71 -3.05 11.96
C LYS A 204 -24.84 -4.10 13.05
N GLN A 205 -24.25 -3.84 14.22
CA GLN A 205 -24.64 -4.57 15.42
C GLN A 205 -26.11 -4.20 15.68
N GLN A 206 -27.01 -5.08 15.24
CA GLN A 206 -28.35 -5.23 15.79
C GLN A 206 -28.30 -6.36 16.82
#